data_AF-A0A812DUL3-F1
#
_entry.id   AF-A0A812DUL3-F1
#
_cell.length_a   1.000
_cell.length_b   1.000
_cell.length_c   1.000
_cell.angle_alpha   90.00
_cell.angle_beta   90.00
_cell.angle_gamma   90.00
#
_symmetry.space_group_name_H-M   'P 1'
#
loop_
_entity.id
_entity.type
_entity.pdbx_description
1 polymer ?
#
loop_
_entity_poly.entity_id
_entity_poly.type
_entity_poly.pdbx_seq_one_letter_code
_entity_poly.pdbx_strand_id
1 'polypeptide(L)'
;MLVNKSSIVIIFGRELASIYYDDMQFEVRFIPSRHVVKLQQRALDLVEKYKLWPVLFPVSADAGQLERYPIKIDRFFDENISQNPQQQIAINNIVSGISRPCPYIIYGPPGTGKTVTMTEAIKQVVTLLPNSCILACAVSNSATDILALKLVEFEPKIKILRMYALYFDPNKIPQKIFFSSNFSEEDNNYFYPSPEELETYDVIICTVTTAGRLTSECLLGHFTHIFIDEAGFCMESELIVAIAGNLDLSKTQLVLAGDPKQLGPVIRSPFAKEYKLNISLLERIMSNFQLYKRESDQEFNQKVITKLIKNYRSHPDILKVVSDLFYDNELQACADIAKVSKFCKWNVLPKTGFPLLIHSVVGKEQREGNSPSYFNPEEACVVLRYIEKLYEYGASPQDIGVITPYCKQVQKINILLQKHKMKRVKVDSVEKFLGDERMIIIISTVRSNPDNAADDYKKCMLGFISNEKRLNVAISRPKALLIIIGNIHCLRTDALWDRLITYYIYNFHLISLNTDWSKQPKIFHAIIQ
;
A
#
# COMPACT_ATOMS: atom_id res chain seq x y z
N MET A 1 0.71 -3.52 26.46
CA MET A 1 0.54 -4.92 26.01
C MET A 1 1.47 -5.15 24.83
N LEU A 2 2.41 -6.08 24.95
CA LEU A 2 3.24 -6.51 23.82
C LEU A 2 2.71 -7.84 23.33
N VAL A 3 2.30 -7.91 22.06
CA VAL A 3 1.82 -9.15 21.44
C VAL A 3 2.94 -9.70 20.57
N ASN A 4 3.46 -10.88 20.92
CA ASN A 4 4.36 -11.65 20.07
C ASN A 4 3.58 -12.81 19.41
N LYS A 5 4.15 -13.43 18.37
CA LYS A 5 3.53 -14.55 17.63
C LYS A 5 3.23 -15.77 18.50
N SER A 6 3.88 -15.93 19.65
CA SER A 6 3.76 -17.08 20.56
C SER A 6 3.32 -16.73 21.98
N SER A 7 3.22 -15.45 22.34
CA SER A 7 2.87 -15.03 23.70
C SER A 7 2.26 -13.62 23.71
N ILE A 8 1.38 -13.37 24.68
CA ILE A 8 0.81 -12.05 24.95
C ILE A 8 1.39 -11.59 26.29
N VAL A 9 2.09 -10.46 26.30
CA VAL A 9 2.59 -9.83 27.51
C VAL A 9 1.66 -8.70 27.89
N ILE A 10 1.01 -8.84 29.03
CA ILE A 10 0.09 -7.84 29.60
C ILE A 10 0.79 -7.27 30.83
N ILE A 11 0.82 -5.94 30.94
CA ILE A 11 1.30 -5.25 32.14
C ILE A 11 0.06 -5.01 32.98
N PHE A 12 0.05 -5.54 34.20
CA PHE A 12 -1.04 -5.37 35.14
C PHE A 12 -0.78 -4.20 36.09
N GLY A 13 -1.85 -3.61 36.60
CA GLY A 13 -1.76 -2.59 37.65
C GLY A 13 -1.21 -3.20 38.95
N ARG A 14 -0.71 -2.33 39.85
CA ARG A 14 -0.14 -2.74 41.15
C ARG A 14 -1.09 -3.57 42.02
N GLU A 15 -2.40 -3.37 41.85
CA GLU A 15 -3.45 -4.11 42.56
C GLU A 15 -3.50 -5.60 42.22
N LEU A 16 -3.10 -6.01 41.00
CA LEU A 16 -3.04 -7.43 40.69
C LEU A 16 -1.82 -8.09 41.33
N ALA A 17 -0.72 -7.33 41.49
CA ALA A 17 0.52 -7.86 42.06
C ALA A 17 0.34 -8.34 43.51
N SER A 18 -0.62 -7.79 44.27
CA SER A 18 -0.89 -8.19 45.65
C SER A 18 -1.72 -9.47 45.77
N ILE A 19 -2.41 -9.90 44.71
CA ILE A 19 -3.26 -11.11 44.69
C ILE A 19 -2.76 -12.19 43.73
N TYR A 20 -1.60 -11.95 43.09
CA TYR A 20 -1.01 -12.85 42.12
C TYR A 20 -0.44 -14.11 42.80
N TYR A 21 -0.65 -15.26 42.18
CA TYR A 21 0.00 -16.53 42.52
C TYR A 21 0.27 -17.32 41.23
N ASP A 22 1.21 -18.27 41.30
CA ASP A 22 1.59 -19.10 40.16
C ASP A 22 0.38 -19.92 39.64
N ASP A 23 0.29 -20.10 38.33
CA ASP A 23 -0.80 -20.81 37.64
C ASP A 23 -2.20 -20.19 37.78
N MET A 24 -2.31 -18.95 38.29
CA MET A 24 -3.56 -18.19 38.29
C MET A 24 -4.17 -18.12 36.88
N GLN A 25 -5.43 -18.53 36.74
CA GLN A 25 -6.12 -18.50 35.46
C GLN A 25 -6.69 -17.11 35.17
N PHE A 26 -6.53 -16.67 33.92
CA PHE A 26 -7.04 -15.37 33.45
C PHE A 26 -8.00 -15.54 32.29
N GLU A 27 -9.12 -14.82 32.34
CA GLU A 27 -9.96 -14.60 31.17
C GLU A 27 -9.45 -13.38 30.41
N VAL A 28 -8.98 -13.58 29.17
CA VAL A 28 -8.47 -12.49 28.33
C VAL A 28 -9.56 -12.05 27.34
N ARG A 29 -10.08 -10.83 27.49
CA ARG A 29 -11.04 -10.22 26.56
C ARG A 29 -10.40 -9.06 25.80
N PHE A 30 -10.51 -9.09 24.46
CA PHE A 30 -10.09 -7.98 23.61
C PHE A 30 -11.25 -7.02 23.39
N ILE A 31 -11.17 -5.84 24.00
CA ILE A 31 -12.18 -4.79 23.85
C ILE A 31 -11.72 -3.83 22.74
N PRO A 32 -12.45 -3.72 21.62
CA PRO A 32 -12.09 -2.78 20.57
C PRO A 32 -12.31 -1.34 21.06
N SER A 33 -11.30 -0.48 20.87
CA SER A 33 -11.42 0.94 21.18
C SER A 33 -12.43 1.61 20.25
N ARG A 34 -13.38 2.37 20.83
CA ARG A 34 -14.32 3.21 20.08
C ARG A 34 -13.71 4.55 19.65
N HIS A 35 -12.46 4.83 20.03
CA HIS A 35 -11.84 6.13 19.83
C HIS A 35 -11.81 6.57 18.35
N VAL A 36 -11.39 5.68 17.45
CA VAL A 36 -11.34 5.98 16.01
C VAL A 36 -12.73 6.29 15.46
N VAL A 37 -13.75 5.50 15.82
CA VAL A 37 -15.14 5.74 15.38
C VAL A 37 -15.66 7.06 15.93
N LYS A 38 -15.34 7.42 17.17
CA LYS A 38 -15.70 8.73 17.74
C LYS A 38 -15.05 9.89 17.01
N LEU A 39 -13.77 9.76 16.62
CA LEU A 39 -13.08 10.76 15.81
C LEU A 39 -13.74 10.94 14.45
N GLN A 40 -14.12 9.84 13.79
CA GLN A 40 -14.84 9.88 12.52
C GLN A 40 -16.18 10.63 12.64
N GLN A 41 -16.98 10.32 13.67
CA GLN A 41 -18.24 11.01 13.92
C GLN A 41 -18.03 12.50 14.16
N ARG A 42 -17.09 12.86 15.03
CA ARG A 42 -16.73 14.27 15.26
C ARG A 42 -16.29 14.96 13.97
N ALA A 43 -15.52 14.28 13.13
CA ALA A 43 -15.05 14.84 11.87
C ALA A 43 -16.22 15.14 10.92
N LEU A 44 -17.26 14.31 10.89
CA LEU A 44 -18.50 14.58 10.15
C LEU A 44 -19.24 15.81 10.71
N ASP A 45 -19.32 15.98 12.03
CA ASP A 45 -19.92 17.18 12.63
C ASP A 45 -19.14 18.45 12.23
N LEU A 46 -17.81 18.36 12.14
CA LEU A 46 -16.95 19.47 11.74
C LEU A 46 -17.07 19.80 10.24
N VAL A 47 -17.35 18.81 9.39
CA VAL A 47 -17.64 19.06 7.96
C VAL A 47 -18.82 20.01 7.81
N GLU A 48 -19.90 19.79 8.56
CA GLU A 48 -21.07 20.67 8.54
C GLU A 48 -20.75 22.03 9.15
N LYS A 49 -20.10 22.05 10.32
CA LYS A 49 -19.72 23.29 11.02
C LYS A 49 -18.88 24.22 10.14
N TYR A 50 -17.91 23.67 9.40
CA TYR A 50 -16.99 24.45 8.56
C TYR A 50 -17.37 24.46 7.08
N LYS A 51 -18.55 23.94 6.73
CA LYS A 51 -19.11 23.93 5.37
C LYS A 51 -18.15 23.35 4.32
N LEU A 52 -17.47 22.25 4.64
CA LEU A 52 -16.43 21.63 3.79
C LEU A 52 -16.97 20.90 2.55
N TRP A 53 -18.25 21.08 2.23
CA TRP A 53 -18.93 20.51 1.07
C TRP A 53 -18.19 20.71 -0.27
N PRO A 54 -17.59 21.89 -0.58
CA PRO A 54 -16.84 22.07 -1.83
C PRO A 54 -15.62 21.16 -2.00
N VAL A 55 -15.02 20.71 -0.89
CA VAL A 55 -13.86 19.81 -0.89
C VAL A 55 -14.31 18.36 -1.10
N LEU A 56 -15.41 17.96 -0.45
CA LEU A 56 -15.91 16.58 -0.44
C LEU A 56 -16.82 16.25 -1.63
N PHE A 57 -17.42 17.28 -2.24
CA PHE A 57 -18.32 17.20 -3.39
C PHE A 57 -17.96 18.26 -4.44
N PRO A 58 -16.77 18.15 -5.07
CA PRO A 58 -16.26 19.17 -5.99
C PRO A 58 -17.08 19.23 -7.29
N VAL A 59 -17.54 20.43 -7.66
CA VAL A 59 -18.41 20.64 -8.85
C VAL A 59 -17.67 21.33 -10.01
N SER A 60 -16.74 22.24 -9.73
CA SER A 60 -15.97 22.96 -10.76
C SER A 60 -14.57 23.29 -10.27
N ALA A 61 -13.57 23.14 -11.15
CA ALA A 61 -12.19 23.55 -10.89
C ALA A 61 -12.01 25.08 -10.85
N ASP A 62 -12.94 25.84 -11.43
CA ASP A 62 -12.92 27.30 -11.42
C ASP A 62 -13.83 27.86 -10.31
N ALA A 63 -14.31 27.00 -9.39
CA ALA A 63 -15.14 27.38 -8.25
C ALA A 63 -14.33 28.12 -7.18
N GLY A 64 -14.07 29.40 -7.43
CA GLY A 64 -13.44 30.31 -6.48
C GLY A 64 -12.29 31.06 -7.14
N GLN A 65 -12.40 32.38 -7.18
CA GLN A 65 -11.29 33.30 -7.46
C GLN A 65 -10.30 33.32 -6.27
N LEU A 66 -9.89 32.13 -5.79
CA LEU A 66 -8.87 32.05 -4.74
C LEU A 66 -7.53 32.46 -5.35
N GLU A 67 -6.78 33.28 -4.62
CA GLU A 67 -5.50 33.80 -5.08
C GLU A 67 -4.56 32.65 -5.44
N ARG A 68 -4.22 32.56 -6.72
CA ARG A 68 -3.21 31.63 -7.21
C ARG A 68 -1.84 32.21 -6.90
N TYR A 69 -0.89 31.36 -6.52
CA TYR A 69 0.49 31.78 -6.41
C TYR A 69 1.11 31.77 -7.82
N PRO A 70 1.50 32.93 -8.39
CA PRO A 70 2.11 33.00 -9.72
C PRO A 70 3.59 32.58 -9.63
N ILE A 71 3.82 31.35 -9.16
CA ILE A 71 5.16 30.83 -8.87
C ILE A 71 5.57 29.90 -9.98
N LYS A 72 6.76 30.16 -10.52
CA LYS A 72 7.42 29.29 -11.46
C LYS A 72 8.51 28.51 -10.71
N ILE A 73 8.48 27.20 -10.85
CA ILE A 73 9.54 26.34 -10.32
C ILE A 73 10.67 26.31 -11.33
N ASP A 74 11.81 26.90 -10.98
CA ASP A 74 12.98 26.93 -11.86
C ASP A 74 13.82 25.65 -11.77
N ARG A 75 13.83 24.99 -10.60
CA ARG A 75 14.61 23.77 -10.36
C ARG A 75 13.93 22.85 -9.36
N PHE A 76 13.97 21.55 -9.66
CA PHE A 76 13.56 20.48 -8.75
C PHE A 76 14.73 19.99 -7.89
N PHE A 77 14.45 19.57 -6.65
CA PHE A 77 15.45 18.99 -5.76
C PHE A 77 15.85 17.57 -6.21
N ASP A 78 14.90 16.77 -6.69
CA ASP A 78 15.17 15.49 -7.35
C ASP A 78 15.36 15.68 -8.87
N GLU A 79 16.57 15.40 -9.37
CA GLU A 79 16.91 15.54 -10.80
C GLU A 79 16.07 14.61 -11.69
N ASN A 80 15.60 13.47 -11.19
CA ASN A 80 14.77 12.55 -11.97
C ASN A 80 13.40 13.15 -12.29
N ILE A 81 12.88 14.04 -11.44
CA ILE A 81 11.62 14.75 -11.65
C ILE A 81 11.75 15.72 -12.83
N SER A 82 12.93 16.29 -13.04
CA SER A 82 13.20 17.18 -14.19
C SER A 82 13.04 16.48 -15.54
N GLN A 83 13.04 15.14 -15.57
CA GLN A 83 12.81 14.32 -16.76
C GLN A 83 11.42 13.63 -16.78
N ASN A 84 10.53 13.99 -15.84
CA ASN A 84 9.20 13.41 -15.70
C ASN A 84 8.11 14.50 -15.78
N PRO A 85 7.49 14.71 -16.95
CA PRO A 85 6.53 15.81 -17.14
C PRO A 85 5.29 15.65 -16.27
N GLN A 86 4.80 14.43 -16.03
CA GLN A 86 3.63 14.21 -15.17
C GLN A 86 3.91 14.62 -13.72
N GLN A 87 5.10 14.30 -13.19
CA GLN A 87 5.47 14.75 -11.84
C GLN A 87 5.61 16.28 -11.79
N GLN A 88 6.22 16.91 -12.80
CA GLN A 88 6.36 18.37 -12.86
C GLN A 88 5.01 19.08 -12.90
N ILE A 89 4.07 18.61 -13.74
CA ILE A 89 2.71 19.16 -13.80
C ILE A 89 2.03 19.07 -12.44
N ALA A 90 2.10 17.90 -11.79
CA ALA A 90 1.52 17.70 -10.47
C ALA A 90 2.10 18.69 -9.44
N ILE A 91 3.43 18.83 -9.39
CA ILE A 91 4.11 19.70 -8.42
C ILE A 91 3.78 21.18 -8.67
N ASN A 92 3.82 21.63 -9.93
CA ASN A 92 3.46 23.01 -10.30
C ASN A 92 2.00 23.35 -9.92
N ASN A 93 1.07 22.43 -10.16
CA ASN A 93 -0.34 22.65 -9.85
C ASN A 93 -0.61 22.64 -8.33
N ILE A 94 0.14 21.84 -7.58
CA ILE A 94 0.08 21.85 -6.11
C ILE A 94 0.62 23.16 -5.55
N VAL A 95 1.82 23.58 -5.97
CA VAL A 95 2.49 24.79 -5.47
C VAL A 95 1.70 26.07 -5.83
N SER A 96 1.11 26.12 -7.03
CA SER A 96 0.25 27.26 -7.41
C SER A 96 -1.11 27.26 -6.69
N GLY A 97 -1.50 26.14 -6.07
CA GLY A 97 -2.79 25.97 -5.42
C GLY A 97 -3.97 26.08 -6.38
N ILE A 98 -3.78 25.66 -7.65
CA ILE A 98 -4.70 25.92 -8.76
C ILE A 98 -6.06 25.22 -8.59
N SER A 99 -6.11 24.10 -7.86
CA SER A 99 -7.34 23.33 -7.71
C SER A 99 -8.20 23.78 -6.55
N ARG A 100 -7.71 24.67 -5.65
CA ARG A 100 -8.47 25.10 -4.48
C ARG A 100 -9.86 25.63 -4.86
N PRO A 101 -10.91 25.29 -4.10
CA PRO A 101 -10.90 24.45 -2.90
C PRO A 101 -10.99 22.94 -3.20
N CYS A 102 -11.05 22.54 -4.47
CA CYS A 102 -11.13 21.14 -4.87
C CYS A 102 -9.82 20.39 -4.52
N PRO A 103 -9.89 19.11 -4.12
CA PRO A 103 -8.70 18.31 -3.87
C PRO A 103 -7.86 18.13 -5.14
N TYR A 104 -6.54 18.29 -5.03
CA TYR A 104 -5.62 17.90 -6.10
C TYR A 104 -5.29 16.40 -5.96
N ILE A 105 -5.48 15.61 -7.01
CA ILE A 105 -5.23 14.16 -6.98
C ILE A 105 -3.93 13.81 -7.71
N ILE A 106 -3.00 13.19 -6.99
CA ILE A 106 -1.88 12.47 -7.59
C ILE A 106 -2.32 11.02 -7.77
N TYR A 107 -2.83 10.70 -8.97
CA TYR A 107 -3.19 9.33 -9.31
C TYR A 107 -1.94 8.57 -9.72
N GLY A 108 -1.42 7.74 -8.82
CA GLY A 108 -0.20 6.99 -9.08
C GLY A 108 -0.41 5.49 -8.99
N PRO A 109 -0.41 4.79 -10.13
CA PRO A 109 -0.15 3.36 -10.22
C PRO A 109 1.08 2.90 -9.41
N PRO A 110 1.31 1.59 -9.25
CA PRO A 110 2.35 1.08 -8.36
C PRO A 110 3.72 1.42 -8.92
N GLY A 111 4.65 1.85 -8.08
CA GLY A 111 6.01 2.16 -8.50
C GLY A 111 6.18 3.42 -9.35
N THR A 112 5.16 4.28 -9.47
CA THR A 112 5.25 5.51 -10.29
C THR A 112 5.76 6.75 -9.55
N GLY A 113 6.18 6.59 -8.30
CA GLY A 113 6.80 7.67 -7.54
C GLY A 113 5.82 8.64 -6.87
N LYS A 114 4.62 8.19 -6.46
CA LYS A 114 3.65 9.01 -5.68
C LYS A 114 4.29 9.76 -4.52
N THR A 115 4.87 9.01 -3.58
CA THR A 115 5.51 9.55 -2.39
C THR A 115 6.70 10.46 -2.73
N VAL A 116 7.46 10.15 -3.80
CA VAL A 116 8.54 11.02 -4.30
C VAL A 116 7.98 12.37 -4.77
N THR A 117 6.91 12.33 -5.57
CA THR A 117 6.22 13.52 -6.09
C THR A 117 5.66 14.37 -4.95
N MET A 118 5.04 13.74 -3.95
CA MET A 118 4.54 14.43 -2.76
C MET A 118 5.68 15.08 -1.97
N THR A 119 6.78 14.36 -1.72
CA THR A 119 7.91 14.90 -0.96
C THR A 119 8.59 16.05 -1.68
N GLU A 120 8.68 16.00 -3.00
CA GLU A 120 9.16 17.12 -3.81
C GLU A 120 8.20 18.31 -3.70
N ALA A 121 6.89 18.10 -3.88
CA ALA A 121 5.90 19.16 -3.75
C ALA A 121 5.93 19.84 -2.38
N ILE A 122 6.10 19.08 -1.29
CA ILE A 122 6.27 19.61 0.07
C ILE A 122 7.52 20.50 0.14
N LYS A 123 8.69 20.03 -0.35
CA LYS A 123 9.92 20.82 -0.36
C LYS A 123 9.77 22.12 -1.16
N GLN A 124 9.09 22.07 -2.31
CA GLN A 124 8.83 23.24 -3.14
C GLN A 124 7.89 24.23 -2.46
N VAL A 125 6.80 23.75 -1.83
CA VAL A 125 5.88 24.59 -1.06
C VAL A 125 6.62 25.32 0.06
N VAL A 126 7.38 24.62 0.91
CA VAL A 126 8.09 25.26 2.03
C VAL A 126 9.15 26.25 1.56
N THR A 127 9.79 25.97 0.42
CA THR A 127 10.85 26.84 -0.10
C THR A 127 10.29 28.09 -0.80
N LEU A 128 9.18 27.97 -1.53
CA LEU A 128 8.68 29.01 -2.43
C LEU A 128 7.52 29.82 -1.84
N LEU A 129 6.83 29.31 -0.82
CA LEU A 129 5.70 29.96 -0.17
C LEU A 129 6.06 30.38 1.26
N PRO A 130 6.40 31.66 1.50
CA PRO A 130 6.63 32.17 2.84
C PRO A 130 5.40 31.91 3.73
N ASN A 131 5.64 31.45 4.96
CA ASN A 131 4.60 31.10 5.94
C ASN A 131 3.74 29.87 5.57
N SER A 132 4.19 29.01 4.65
CA SER A 132 3.51 27.74 4.45
C SER A 132 3.67 26.84 5.67
N CYS A 133 2.55 26.35 6.19
CA CYS A 133 2.54 25.23 7.13
C CYS A 133 1.86 24.02 6.49
N ILE A 134 2.44 22.83 6.67
CA ILE A 134 2.04 21.60 6.00
C ILE A 134 1.67 20.52 7.01
N LEU A 135 0.50 19.90 6.80
CA LEU A 135 0.13 18.63 7.43
C LEU A 135 0.30 17.50 6.41
N ALA A 136 1.18 16.55 6.68
CA ALA A 136 1.37 15.36 5.85
C ALA A 136 0.89 14.10 6.60
N CYS A 137 -0.04 13.37 5.99
CA CYS A 137 -0.66 12.19 6.57
C CYS A 137 -0.54 10.95 5.68
N ALA A 138 -0.61 9.80 6.32
CA ALA A 138 -0.93 8.52 5.68
C ALA A 138 -1.68 7.62 6.66
N VAL A 139 -2.20 6.48 6.18
CA VAL A 139 -3.00 5.56 7.02
C VAL A 139 -2.13 4.81 8.03
N SER A 140 -0.89 4.48 7.69
CA SER A 140 0.01 3.66 8.52
C SER A 140 1.22 4.43 9.04
N ASN A 141 1.75 3.99 10.17
CA ASN A 141 3.02 4.52 10.70
C ASN A 141 4.17 4.30 9.71
N SER A 142 4.25 3.13 9.05
CA SER A 142 5.31 2.89 8.07
C SER A 142 5.28 3.85 6.88
N ALA A 143 4.08 4.22 6.39
CA ALA A 143 3.96 5.18 5.28
C ALA A 143 4.35 6.61 5.72
N THR A 144 3.93 7.03 6.92
CA THR A 144 4.33 8.32 7.49
C THR A 144 5.83 8.39 7.83
N ASP A 145 6.42 7.28 8.26
CA ASP A 145 7.87 7.17 8.47
C ASP A 145 8.65 7.31 7.16
N ILE A 146 8.15 6.75 6.05
CA ILE A 146 8.77 6.93 4.72
C ILE A 146 8.72 8.41 4.28
N LEU A 147 7.59 9.09 4.51
CA LEU A 147 7.48 10.54 4.23
C LEU A 147 8.49 11.33 5.07
N ALA A 148 8.56 11.07 6.38
CA ALA A 148 9.49 11.74 7.28
C ALA A 148 10.96 11.49 6.90
N LEU A 149 11.33 10.24 6.59
CA LEU A 149 12.69 9.88 6.17
C LEU A 149 13.13 10.61 4.90
N LYS A 150 12.23 10.91 3.97
CA LYS A 150 12.53 11.65 2.72
C LYS A 150 12.64 13.17 2.92
N LEU A 151 11.97 13.69 3.95
CA LEU A 151 11.94 15.11 4.26
C LEU A 151 13.05 15.50 5.23
N VAL A 152 13.39 14.64 6.21
CA VAL A 152 14.45 14.88 7.19
C VAL A 152 15.82 15.07 6.54
N GLU A 153 16.04 14.48 5.36
CA GLU A 153 17.24 14.71 4.56
C GLU A 153 17.41 16.17 4.08
N PHE A 154 16.38 17.00 4.25
CA PHE A 154 16.37 18.42 3.92
C PHE A 154 16.53 19.33 5.15
N GLU A 155 16.66 18.77 6.36
CA GLU A 155 17.03 19.54 7.54
C GLU A 155 18.44 20.15 7.40
N PRO A 156 18.73 21.33 8.01
CA PRO A 156 17.86 22.13 8.87
C PRO A 156 17.00 23.15 8.10
N LYS A 157 16.87 23.06 6.77
CA LYS A 157 16.11 24.06 6.00
C LYS A 157 14.62 24.05 6.28
N ILE A 158 14.11 22.94 6.81
CA ILE A 158 12.71 22.75 7.19
C ILE A 158 12.66 22.14 8.59
N LYS A 159 11.76 22.62 9.45
CA LYS A 159 11.52 22.07 10.77
C LYS A 159 10.40 21.04 10.72
N ILE A 160 10.73 19.78 11.02
CA ILE A 160 9.81 18.65 10.86
C ILE A 160 9.42 18.09 12.23
N LEU A 161 8.15 17.73 12.39
CA LEU A 161 7.66 16.92 13.51
C LEU A 161 6.96 15.66 13.03
N ARG A 162 7.51 14.49 13.34
CA ARG A 162 6.88 13.17 13.17
C ARG A 162 6.12 12.80 14.45
N MET A 163 4.79 12.91 14.42
CA MET A 163 3.94 12.61 15.59
C MET A 163 3.41 11.17 15.58
N TYR A 164 3.87 10.36 16.53
CA TYR A 164 3.35 9.03 16.85
C TYR A 164 2.22 9.10 17.87
N ALA A 165 1.40 8.05 17.89
CA ALA A 165 0.47 7.82 18.99
C ALA A 165 1.22 7.30 20.24
N LEU A 166 0.72 7.62 21.44
CA LEU A 166 1.34 7.26 22.73
C LEU A 166 1.68 5.77 22.93
N TYR A 167 1.00 4.89 22.20
CA TYR A 167 1.16 3.44 22.31
C TYR A 167 2.04 2.84 21.19
N PHE A 168 2.67 3.67 20.36
CA PHE A 168 3.60 3.20 19.35
C PHE A 168 4.87 2.64 20.01
N ASP A 169 5.37 1.53 19.49
CA ASP A 169 6.57 0.88 20.01
C ASP A 169 7.81 1.70 19.63
N PRO A 170 8.51 2.34 20.60
CA PRO A 170 9.62 3.25 20.30
C PRO A 170 10.79 2.55 19.61
N ASN A 171 10.96 1.24 19.80
CA ASN A 171 12.00 0.46 19.13
C ASN A 171 11.80 0.34 17.61
N LYS A 172 10.62 0.72 17.11
CA LYS A 172 10.30 0.75 15.67
C LYS A 172 10.50 2.12 15.04
N ILE A 173 10.83 3.15 15.82
CA ILE A 173 11.13 4.48 15.29
C ILE A 173 12.47 4.40 14.54
N PRO A 174 12.54 4.78 13.26
CA PRO A 174 13.80 4.85 12.53
C PRO A 174 14.74 5.88 13.15
N GLN A 175 16.01 5.51 13.36
CA GLN A 175 17.03 6.36 13.99
C GLN A 175 17.13 7.76 13.36
N LYS A 176 17.04 7.85 12.03
CA LYS A 176 17.15 9.13 11.29
C LYS A 176 16.05 10.14 11.61
N ILE A 177 14.87 9.70 12.06
CA ILE A 177 13.73 10.59 12.37
C ILE A 177 13.42 10.63 13.86
N PHE A 178 14.28 10.00 14.68
CA PHE A 178 14.06 9.89 16.12
C PHE A 178 14.00 11.27 16.79
N PHE A 179 14.97 12.14 16.48
CA PHE A 179 15.04 13.51 17.04
C PHE A 179 14.01 14.47 16.45
N SER A 180 13.50 14.18 15.25
CA SER A 180 12.39 14.93 14.65
C SER A 180 11.03 14.34 15.05
N SER A 181 10.96 13.48 16.07
CA SER A 181 9.71 12.84 16.53
C SER A 181 9.24 13.36 17.88
N ASN A 182 8.00 13.05 18.25
CA ASN A 182 7.44 13.41 19.55
C ASN A 182 7.78 12.42 20.69
N PHE A 183 8.92 11.72 20.59
CA PHE A 183 9.41 10.81 21.62
C PHE A 183 10.60 11.45 22.36
N SER A 184 10.49 11.53 23.70
CA SER A 184 11.57 12.00 24.58
C SER A 184 12.38 10.79 25.04
N GLU A 185 13.68 10.76 24.70
CA GLU A 185 14.60 9.73 25.19
C GLU A 185 14.87 9.90 26.69
N GLU A 186 14.96 11.15 27.16
CA GLU A 186 15.20 11.48 28.57
C GLU A 186 14.07 10.97 29.47
N ASP A 187 12.82 11.17 29.05
CA ASP A 187 11.63 10.72 29.79
C ASP A 187 11.20 9.29 29.43
N ASN A 188 11.82 8.70 28.41
CA ASN A 188 11.42 7.45 27.77
C ASN A 188 9.91 7.39 27.50
N ASN A 189 9.35 8.50 26.98
CA ASN A 189 7.92 8.67 26.81
C ASN A 189 7.58 9.58 25.63
N TYR A 190 6.37 9.43 25.09
CA TYR A 190 5.85 10.35 24.09
C TYR A 190 5.32 11.61 24.75
N PHE A 191 5.67 12.76 24.18
CA PHE A 191 5.04 14.03 24.49
C PHE A 191 4.16 14.46 23.33
N TYR A 192 3.32 15.45 23.56
CA TYR A 192 2.64 16.14 22.49
C TYR A 192 2.92 17.63 22.66
N PRO A 193 3.47 18.29 21.63
CA PRO A 193 3.80 19.70 21.74
C PRO A 193 2.56 20.56 21.98
N SER A 194 2.76 21.72 22.63
CA SER A 194 1.71 22.72 22.81
C SER A 194 1.30 23.34 21.45
N PRO A 195 0.14 24.01 21.35
CA PRO A 195 -0.23 24.73 20.12
C PRO A 195 0.86 25.70 19.63
N GLU A 196 1.47 26.48 20.55
CA GLU A 196 2.55 27.42 20.24
C GLU A 196 3.80 26.70 19.69
N GLU A 197 4.15 25.54 20.24
CA GLU A 197 5.26 24.73 19.72
C GLU A 197 4.94 24.13 18.36
N LEU A 198 3.70 23.66 18.15
CA LEU A 198 3.25 23.12 16.86
C LEU A 198 3.36 24.15 15.74
N GLU A 199 3.06 25.42 16.03
CA GLU A 199 3.17 26.52 15.06
C GLU A 199 4.61 26.79 14.58
N THR A 200 5.62 26.35 15.33
CA THR A 200 7.03 26.52 14.94
C THR A 200 7.51 25.53 13.89
N TYR A 201 6.73 24.48 13.60
CA TYR A 201 7.10 23.45 12.61
C TYR A 201 6.55 23.79 11.22
N ASP A 202 7.41 23.70 10.21
CA ASP A 202 6.99 23.87 8.81
C ASP A 202 6.16 22.67 8.32
N VAL A 203 6.51 21.46 8.80
CA VAL A 203 5.87 20.22 8.39
C VAL A 203 5.58 19.31 9.59
N ILE A 204 4.30 19.01 9.80
CA ILE A 204 3.85 18.01 10.77
C ILE A 204 3.43 16.74 10.03
N ILE A 205 4.01 15.60 10.42
CA ILE A 205 3.82 14.30 9.78
C ILE A 205 3.20 13.31 10.77
N CYS A 206 1.98 12.84 10.51
CA CYS A 206 1.28 11.94 11.43
C CYS A 206 0.26 11.04 10.73
N THR A 207 -0.23 10.00 11.40
CA THR A 207 -1.30 9.17 10.81
C THR A 207 -2.61 9.94 10.71
N VAL A 208 -3.50 9.56 9.78
CA VAL A 208 -4.83 10.20 9.64
C VAL A 208 -5.62 10.23 10.96
N THR A 209 -5.48 9.19 11.80
CA THR A 209 -6.12 9.14 13.12
C THR A 209 -5.45 10.12 14.09
N THR A 210 -4.11 10.19 14.10
CA THR A 210 -3.34 11.13 14.95
C THR A 210 -3.64 12.58 14.58
N ALA A 211 -3.90 12.88 13.30
CA ALA A 211 -4.27 14.22 12.84
C ALA A 211 -5.54 14.76 13.51
N GLY A 212 -6.45 13.89 13.94
CA GLY A 212 -7.61 14.29 14.73
C GLY A 212 -7.24 14.94 16.06
N ARG A 213 -6.05 14.68 16.61
CA ARG A 213 -5.58 15.37 17.82
C ARG A 213 -5.28 16.84 17.54
N LEU A 214 -4.69 17.16 16.39
CA LEU A 214 -4.37 18.55 15.99
C LEU A 214 -5.63 19.43 15.92
N THR A 215 -6.74 18.85 15.50
CA THR A 215 -8.05 19.52 15.49
C THR A 215 -8.55 19.90 16.89
N SER A 216 -8.18 19.12 17.91
CA SER A 216 -8.53 19.41 19.31
C SER A 216 -7.68 20.52 19.92
N GLU A 217 -6.50 20.79 19.37
CA GLU A 217 -5.56 21.81 19.85
C GLU A 217 -5.83 23.20 19.23
N CYS A 218 -7.02 23.40 18.63
CA CYS A 218 -7.48 24.67 18.06
C CYS A 218 -6.61 25.27 16.93
N LEU A 219 -5.81 24.45 16.23
CA LEU A 219 -5.04 24.84 15.03
C LEU A 219 -5.92 25.05 13.78
N LEU A 220 -7.12 25.60 13.95
CA LEU A 220 -8.07 25.85 12.87
C LEU A 220 -7.47 26.83 11.85
N GLY A 221 -7.35 26.35 10.62
CA GLY A 221 -6.73 27.12 9.54
C GLY A 221 -5.23 27.35 9.72
N HIS A 222 -4.54 26.59 10.55
CA HIS A 222 -3.08 26.66 10.63
C HIS A 222 -2.41 26.19 9.33
N PHE A 223 -2.91 25.08 8.76
CA PHE A 223 -2.28 24.43 7.61
C PHE A 223 -2.65 25.08 6.28
N THR A 224 -1.64 25.49 5.53
CA THR A 224 -1.78 25.97 4.14
C THR A 224 -1.93 24.82 3.14
N HIS A 225 -1.38 23.65 3.47
CA HIS A 225 -1.46 22.46 2.64
C HIS A 225 -1.69 21.23 3.50
N ILE A 226 -2.56 20.33 3.03
CA ILE A 226 -2.77 19.02 3.64
C ILE A 226 -2.48 17.97 2.57
N PHE A 227 -1.47 17.13 2.82
CA PHE A 227 -1.08 16.04 1.95
C PHE A 227 -1.49 14.71 2.58
N ILE A 228 -2.18 13.84 1.83
CA ILE A 228 -2.57 12.51 2.32
C ILE A 228 -2.11 11.45 1.32
N ASP A 229 -1.12 10.64 1.72
CA ASP A 229 -0.64 9.49 0.95
C ASP A 229 -1.47 8.23 1.25
N GLU A 230 -1.49 7.30 0.30
CA GLU A 230 -2.30 6.07 0.34
C GLU A 230 -3.79 6.33 0.61
N ALA A 231 -4.32 7.46 0.12
CA ALA A 231 -5.71 7.89 0.32
C ALA A 231 -6.74 6.88 -0.22
N GLY A 232 -6.35 6.07 -1.23
CA GLY A 232 -7.18 5.01 -1.78
C GLY A 232 -7.48 3.87 -0.79
N PHE A 233 -6.63 3.66 0.20
CA PHE A 233 -6.75 2.58 1.20
C PHE A 233 -7.57 3.01 2.43
N CYS A 234 -7.74 4.31 2.65
CA CYS A 234 -8.39 4.86 3.84
C CYS A 234 -9.91 4.92 3.69
N MET A 235 -10.64 4.58 4.75
CA MET A 235 -12.09 4.80 4.78
C MET A 235 -12.38 6.29 4.64
N GLU A 236 -13.41 6.68 3.88
CA GLU A 236 -13.72 8.09 3.68
C GLU A 236 -13.90 8.85 5.01
N SER A 237 -14.69 8.31 5.93
CA SER A 237 -14.89 8.92 7.25
C SER A 237 -13.61 9.02 8.08
N GLU A 238 -12.66 8.10 7.89
CA GLU A 238 -11.35 8.12 8.54
C GLU A 238 -10.44 9.19 7.94
N LEU A 239 -10.43 9.32 6.61
CA LEU A 239 -9.65 10.34 5.91
C LEU A 239 -10.15 11.74 6.27
N ILE A 240 -11.47 11.92 6.43
CA ILE A 240 -12.08 13.18 6.87
C ILE A 240 -11.56 13.62 8.25
N VAL A 241 -11.09 12.71 9.12
CA VAL A 241 -10.48 13.09 10.41
C VAL A 241 -9.25 13.98 10.24
N ALA A 242 -8.46 13.78 9.19
CA ALA A 242 -7.29 14.61 8.91
C ALA A 242 -7.65 15.94 8.22
N ILE A 243 -8.83 16.00 7.57
CA ILE A 243 -9.30 17.17 6.82
C ILE A 243 -10.11 18.10 7.74
N ALA A 244 -11.15 17.56 8.38
CA ALA A 244 -12.16 18.35 9.06
C ALA A 244 -11.58 19.00 10.32
N GLY A 245 -11.60 20.33 10.33
CA GLY A 245 -11.03 21.15 11.40
C GLY A 245 -9.53 21.44 11.29
N ASN A 246 -8.83 20.85 10.31
CA ASN A 246 -7.48 21.26 9.93
C ASN A 246 -7.46 22.07 8.62
N LEU A 247 -8.48 21.89 7.75
CA LEU A 247 -8.62 22.56 6.47
C LEU A 247 -9.39 23.88 6.59
N ASP A 248 -8.84 24.95 6.02
CA ASP A 248 -9.50 26.24 5.80
C ASP A 248 -9.78 26.45 4.31
N LEU A 249 -11.05 26.58 3.93
CA LEU A 249 -11.49 26.72 2.53
C LEU A 249 -10.90 27.93 1.82
N SER A 250 -10.51 28.96 2.56
CA SER A 250 -9.99 30.21 1.98
C SER A 250 -8.53 30.10 1.50
N LYS A 251 -7.77 29.13 2.02
CA LYS A 251 -6.32 29.06 1.75
C LYS A 251 -5.75 27.66 1.63
N THR A 252 -6.35 26.65 2.25
CA THR A 252 -5.75 25.31 2.33
C THR A 252 -5.91 24.54 1.02
N GLN A 253 -4.81 24.07 0.45
CA GLN A 253 -4.81 23.12 -0.67
C GLN A 253 -4.78 21.68 -0.13
N LEU A 254 -5.83 20.90 -0.41
CA LEU A 254 -5.84 19.46 -0.12
C LEU A 254 -5.21 18.69 -1.29
N VAL A 255 -4.27 17.80 -1.00
CA VAL A 255 -3.60 16.92 -1.96
C VAL A 255 -3.80 15.48 -1.55
N LEU A 256 -4.43 14.67 -2.40
CA LEU A 256 -4.67 13.24 -2.18
C LEU A 256 -3.81 12.43 -3.15
N ALA A 257 -2.93 11.59 -2.62
CA ALA A 257 -2.18 10.63 -3.44
C ALA A 257 -2.68 9.20 -3.18
N GLY A 258 -2.86 8.45 -4.25
CA GLY A 258 -3.33 7.08 -4.13
C GLY A 258 -3.60 6.43 -5.48
N ASP A 259 -4.18 5.23 -5.40
CA ASP A 259 -4.59 4.45 -6.56
C ASP A 259 -5.94 3.76 -6.28
N PRO A 260 -7.04 4.15 -6.94
CA PRO A 260 -8.34 3.53 -6.74
C PRO A 260 -8.40 2.08 -7.25
N LYS A 261 -7.44 1.65 -8.09
CA LYS A 261 -7.33 0.28 -8.62
C LYS A 261 -6.57 -0.66 -7.67
N GLN A 262 -5.96 -0.15 -6.59
CA GLN A 262 -5.36 -0.97 -5.53
C GLN A 262 -6.33 -1.19 -4.37
N LEU A 263 -5.87 -1.84 -3.30
CA LEU A 263 -6.69 -2.15 -2.13
C LEU A 263 -7.39 -0.91 -1.57
N GLY A 264 -8.70 -1.05 -1.37
CA GLY A 264 -9.52 -0.08 -0.65
C GLY A 264 -9.64 -0.40 0.84
N PRO A 265 -10.52 0.33 1.55
CA PRO A 265 -10.77 0.15 2.98
C PRO A 265 -11.20 -1.27 3.35
N VAL A 266 -10.61 -1.81 4.42
CA VAL A 266 -10.95 -3.15 4.93
C VAL A 266 -12.19 -3.10 5.81
N ILE A 267 -13.35 -3.33 5.21
CA ILE A 267 -14.63 -3.39 5.94
C ILE A 267 -14.95 -4.83 6.34
N ARG A 268 -15.32 -5.03 7.61
CA ARG A 268 -15.74 -6.36 8.12
C ARG A 268 -17.25 -6.57 8.02
N SER A 269 -18.04 -5.56 8.36
CA SER A 269 -19.50 -5.63 8.34
C SER A 269 -20.02 -5.75 6.89
N PRO A 270 -20.74 -6.82 6.53
CA PRO A 270 -21.39 -6.93 5.23
C PRO A 270 -22.38 -5.78 4.99
N PHE A 271 -23.14 -5.41 6.03
CA PHE A 271 -24.06 -4.27 5.99
C PHE A 271 -23.33 -2.97 5.61
N ALA A 272 -22.19 -2.66 6.25
CA ALA A 272 -21.44 -1.45 5.91
C ALA A 272 -20.89 -1.47 4.46
N LYS A 273 -20.59 -2.64 3.89
CA LYS A 273 -20.19 -2.77 2.47
C LYS A 273 -21.35 -2.55 1.51
N GLU A 274 -22.54 -3.03 1.88
CA GLU A 274 -23.76 -2.82 1.12
C GLU A 274 -24.00 -1.32 0.92
N TYR A 275 -23.82 -0.54 1.99
CA TYR A 275 -23.86 0.93 2.00
C TYR A 275 -22.53 1.60 1.64
N LYS A 276 -21.65 0.90 0.92
CA LYS A 276 -20.46 1.44 0.24
C LYS A 276 -19.36 2.05 1.12
N LEU A 277 -19.30 1.74 2.42
CA LEU A 277 -18.20 2.18 3.29
C LEU A 277 -16.82 1.63 2.86
N ASN A 278 -16.80 0.66 1.95
CA ASN A 278 -15.59 0.10 1.35
C ASN A 278 -15.08 0.89 0.13
N ILE A 279 -15.67 2.04 -0.19
CA ILE A 279 -15.19 2.99 -1.20
C ILE A 279 -14.48 4.12 -0.45
N SER A 280 -13.23 4.42 -0.85
CA SER A 280 -12.48 5.53 -0.26
C SER A 280 -12.92 6.88 -0.84
N LEU A 281 -12.59 7.98 -0.15
CA LEU A 281 -12.87 9.32 -0.66
C LEU A 281 -12.23 9.54 -2.04
N LEU A 282 -10.98 9.10 -2.22
CA LEU A 282 -10.25 9.20 -3.48
C LEU A 282 -10.97 8.44 -4.61
N GLU A 283 -11.39 7.20 -4.35
CA GLU A 283 -12.15 6.40 -5.32
C GLU A 283 -13.48 7.06 -5.67
N ARG A 284 -14.25 7.52 -4.66
CA ARG A 284 -15.54 8.21 -4.87
C ARG A 284 -15.38 9.48 -5.69
N ILE A 285 -14.36 10.30 -5.41
CA ILE A 285 -14.12 11.54 -6.16
C ILE A 285 -13.84 11.21 -7.63
N MET A 286 -12.94 10.26 -7.89
CA MET A 286 -12.57 9.86 -9.25
C MET A 286 -13.71 9.16 -10.01
N SER A 287 -14.59 8.42 -9.31
CA SER A 287 -15.65 7.64 -9.94
C SER A 287 -16.97 8.39 -10.11
N ASN A 288 -17.23 9.43 -9.31
CA ASN A 288 -18.56 10.05 -9.27
C ASN A 288 -18.59 11.47 -9.84
N PHE A 289 -17.47 12.19 -9.87
CA PHE A 289 -17.44 13.60 -10.30
C PHE A 289 -16.79 13.74 -11.66
N GLN A 290 -17.52 14.33 -12.61
CA GLN A 290 -17.05 14.49 -14.00
C GLN A 290 -15.71 15.23 -14.07
N LEU A 291 -15.46 16.15 -13.15
CA LEU A 291 -14.22 16.92 -13.06
C LEU A 291 -12.95 16.06 -12.95
N TYR A 292 -13.06 14.87 -12.34
CA TYR A 292 -11.96 13.93 -12.11
C TYR A 292 -12.02 12.70 -13.02
N LYS A 293 -13.05 12.61 -13.86
CA LYS A 293 -13.18 11.54 -14.84
C LYS A 293 -12.39 11.88 -16.08
N ARG A 294 -12.05 10.82 -16.79
CA ARG A 294 -11.54 10.86 -18.15
C ARG A 294 -12.60 10.25 -19.04
N GLU A 295 -13.06 10.97 -20.06
CA GLU A 295 -13.87 10.35 -21.11
C GLU A 295 -12.98 9.43 -21.95
N SER A 296 -13.56 8.43 -22.62
CA SER A 296 -12.81 7.55 -23.51
C SER A 296 -12.00 8.39 -24.50
N ASP A 297 -10.68 8.14 -24.54
CA ASP A 297 -9.67 8.81 -25.38
C ASP A 297 -9.24 10.24 -25.01
N GLN A 298 -9.77 10.84 -23.93
CA GLN A 298 -9.31 12.16 -23.46
C GLN A 298 -8.22 12.06 -22.39
N GLU A 299 -7.51 13.15 -22.10
CA GLU A 299 -6.65 13.25 -20.91
C GLU A 299 -7.47 13.64 -19.68
N PHE A 300 -6.94 13.35 -18.49
CA PHE A 300 -7.51 13.88 -17.26
C PHE A 300 -7.42 15.41 -17.22
N ASN A 301 -8.34 16.07 -16.52
CA ASN A 301 -8.21 17.49 -16.24
C ASN A 301 -7.01 17.76 -15.32
N GLN A 302 -5.89 18.17 -15.92
CA GLN A 302 -4.62 18.37 -15.24
C GLN A 302 -4.69 19.40 -14.09
N LYS A 303 -5.67 20.31 -14.11
CA LYS A 303 -5.91 21.28 -13.03
C LYS A 303 -6.25 20.62 -11.70
N VAL A 304 -6.84 19.42 -11.70
CA VAL A 304 -7.32 18.75 -10.48
C VAL A 304 -6.74 17.35 -10.28
N ILE A 305 -6.24 16.71 -11.34
CA ILE A 305 -5.68 15.36 -11.26
C ILE A 305 -4.55 15.16 -12.25
N THR A 306 -3.46 14.54 -11.79
CA THR A 306 -2.40 14.05 -12.67
C THR A 306 -2.17 12.57 -12.46
N LYS A 307 -2.23 11.79 -13.57
CA LYS A 307 -1.87 10.37 -13.58
C LYS A 307 -0.37 10.22 -13.83
N LEU A 308 0.34 9.57 -12.92
CA LEU A 308 1.75 9.23 -13.08
C LEU A 308 1.88 7.93 -13.89
N ILE A 309 2.65 7.91 -14.98
CA ILE A 309 2.72 6.76 -15.89
C ILE A 309 4.08 6.04 -15.91
N LYS A 310 5.17 6.73 -15.55
CA LYS A 310 6.53 6.14 -15.50
C LYS A 310 6.71 5.29 -14.26
N ASN A 311 6.95 3.99 -14.42
CA ASN A 311 7.17 3.02 -13.35
C ASN A 311 8.68 2.78 -13.14
N TYR A 312 9.16 3.00 -11.92
CA TYR A 312 10.57 2.86 -11.55
C TYR A 312 10.85 1.61 -10.71
N ARG A 313 9.91 0.65 -10.67
CA ARG A 313 9.97 -0.52 -9.77
C ARG A 313 10.29 -1.81 -10.49
N SER A 314 9.50 -2.14 -11.51
CA SER A 314 9.35 -3.51 -11.99
C SER A 314 9.98 -3.73 -13.35
N HIS A 315 10.47 -4.95 -13.59
CA HIS A 315 10.91 -5.40 -14.90
C HIS A 315 9.82 -5.17 -15.97
N PRO A 316 10.17 -4.76 -17.21
CA PRO A 316 9.21 -4.49 -18.28
C PRO A 316 8.17 -5.59 -18.49
N ASP A 317 8.57 -6.86 -18.53
CA ASP A 317 7.64 -7.99 -18.73
C ASP A 317 6.62 -8.17 -17.61
N ILE A 318 7.00 -7.84 -16.37
CA ILE A 318 6.09 -7.89 -15.21
C ILE A 318 5.15 -6.68 -15.29
N LEU A 319 5.70 -5.49 -15.55
CA LEU A 319 4.92 -4.26 -15.69
C LEU A 319 3.89 -4.37 -16.81
N LYS A 320 4.24 -5.03 -17.92
CA LYS A 320 3.35 -5.21 -19.07
C LYS A 320 2.03 -5.87 -18.66
N VAL A 321 2.07 -6.92 -17.85
CA VAL A 321 0.87 -7.59 -17.33
C VAL A 321 0.06 -6.65 -16.43
N VAL A 322 0.72 -5.97 -15.49
CA VAL A 322 0.05 -5.04 -14.57
C VAL A 322 -0.63 -3.91 -15.36
N SER A 323 0.07 -3.35 -16.34
CA SER A 323 -0.45 -2.26 -17.17
C SER A 323 -1.62 -2.69 -18.04
N ASP A 324 -1.54 -3.88 -18.63
CA ASP A 324 -2.59 -4.44 -19.50
C ASP A 324 -3.88 -4.77 -18.74
N LEU A 325 -3.74 -5.31 -17.53
CA LEU A 325 -4.89 -5.73 -16.73
C LEU A 325 -5.62 -4.58 -16.05
N PHE A 326 -4.92 -3.54 -15.61
CA PHE A 326 -5.48 -2.55 -14.69
C PHE A 326 -5.35 -1.08 -15.11
N TYR A 327 -4.50 -0.77 -16.10
CA TYR A 327 -4.11 0.61 -16.42
C TYR A 327 -4.02 0.89 -17.91
N ASP A 328 -4.87 0.25 -18.72
CA ASP A 328 -5.06 0.54 -20.15
C ASP A 328 -3.77 0.53 -20.99
N ASN A 329 -2.78 -0.30 -20.61
CA ASN A 329 -1.46 -0.35 -21.24
C ASN A 329 -0.66 0.98 -21.25
N GLU A 330 -0.96 1.92 -20.36
CA GLU A 330 -0.31 3.24 -20.35
C GLU A 330 1.01 3.31 -19.56
N LEU A 331 1.33 2.32 -18.72
CA LEU A 331 2.50 2.37 -17.84
C LEU A 331 3.80 2.15 -18.63
N GLN A 332 4.80 2.96 -18.32
CA GLN A 332 6.09 2.96 -18.99
C GLN A 332 7.18 2.43 -18.05
N ALA A 333 7.98 1.46 -18.48
CA ALA A 333 9.07 0.93 -17.68
C ALA A 333 10.27 1.91 -17.67
N CYS A 334 10.62 2.40 -16.48
CA CYS A 334 11.76 3.29 -16.22
C CYS A 334 12.63 2.79 -15.05
N ALA A 335 12.42 1.55 -14.61
CA ALA A 335 13.26 0.93 -13.59
C ALA A 335 14.67 0.68 -14.11
N ASP A 336 15.67 0.73 -13.22
CA ASP A 336 17.04 0.34 -13.54
C ASP A 336 17.09 -1.12 -14.01
N ILE A 337 17.36 -1.30 -15.31
CA ILE A 337 17.38 -2.60 -16.00
C ILE A 337 18.39 -3.55 -15.36
N ALA A 338 19.58 -3.07 -14.96
CA ALA A 338 20.59 -3.92 -14.35
C ALA A 338 20.09 -4.54 -13.04
N LYS A 339 19.34 -3.76 -12.26
CA LYS A 339 18.72 -4.22 -11.02
C LYS A 339 17.54 -5.16 -11.28
N VAL A 340 16.61 -4.80 -12.14
CA VAL A 340 15.39 -5.59 -12.37
C VAL A 340 15.63 -6.85 -13.19
N SER A 341 16.72 -6.94 -13.94
CA SER A 341 17.09 -8.14 -14.71
C SER A 341 18.02 -9.10 -13.95
N LYS A 342 18.31 -8.85 -12.65
CA LYS A 342 19.21 -9.67 -11.81
C LYS A 342 18.89 -11.18 -11.86
N PHE A 343 17.61 -11.53 -11.96
CA PHE A 343 17.13 -12.92 -11.94
C PHE A 343 16.77 -13.47 -13.34
N CYS A 344 16.95 -12.69 -14.42
CA CYS A 344 16.59 -13.11 -15.78
C CYS A 344 17.47 -14.24 -16.33
N LYS A 345 18.66 -14.47 -15.75
CA LYS A 345 19.58 -15.58 -16.10
C LYS A 345 19.47 -16.77 -15.15
N TRP A 346 18.52 -16.77 -14.23
CA TRP A 346 18.31 -17.88 -13.31
C TRP A 346 17.92 -19.14 -14.09
N ASN A 347 18.70 -20.21 -13.93
CA ASN A 347 18.58 -21.46 -14.70
C ASN A 347 17.25 -22.22 -14.50
N VAL A 348 16.48 -21.86 -13.48
CA VAL A 348 15.14 -22.42 -13.21
C VAL A 348 14.06 -21.74 -14.04
N LEU A 349 14.33 -20.54 -14.58
CA LEU A 349 13.37 -19.87 -15.46
C LEU A 349 13.15 -20.72 -16.71
N PRO A 350 11.90 -20.97 -17.10
CA PRO A 350 11.67 -21.83 -18.25
C PRO A 350 11.96 -21.09 -19.59
N LYS A 351 12.19 -19.76 -19.55
CA LYS A 351 12.76 -18.94 -20.65
C LYS A 351 13.72 -17.89 -20.07
N THR A 352 14.98 -17.90 -20.51
CA THR A 352 15.97 -16.87 -20.15
C THR A 352 15.49 -15.49 -20.61
N GLY A 353 15.66 -14.48 -19.77
CA GLY A 353 15.23 -13.11 -20.07
C GLY A 353 13.81 -12.78 -19.62
N PHE A 354 12.98 -13.78 -19.29
CA PHE A 354 11.57 -13.58 -18.95
C PHE A 354 11.30 -13.88 -17.46
N PRO A 355 11.21 -12.86 -16.59
CA PRO A 355 11.16 -13.04 -15.13
C PRO A 355 9.75 -13.27 -14.57
N LEU A 356 8.94 -14.06 -15.28
CA LEU A 356 7.64 -14.51 -14.82
C LEU A 356 7.61 -16.04 -14.91
N LEU A 357 7.22 -16.70 -13.82
CA LEU A 357 7.11 -18.14 -13.73
C LEU A 357 5.75 -18.53 -13.14
N ILE A 358 5.02 -19.41 -13.81
CA ILE A 358 3.80 -20.03 -13.27
C ILE A 358 4.03 -21.53 -13.08
N HIS A 359 3.97 -22.00 -11.84
CA HIS A 359 4.04 -23.42 -11.49
C HIS A 359 2.64 -23.93 -11.15
N SER A 360 2.08 -24.76 -12.04
CA SER A 360 0.78 -25.38 -11.81
C SER A 360 0.87 -26.49 -10.76
N VAL A 361 0.10 -26.39 -9.67
CA VAL A 361 0.03 -27.41 -8.63
C VAL A 361 -1.42 -27.88 -8.49
N VAL A 362 -1.68 -29.14 -8.83
CA VAL A 362 -2.97 -29.80 -8.56
C VAL A 362 -2.89 -30.47 -7.18
N GLY A 363 -2.93 -29.66 -6.13
CA GLY A 363 -2.91 -30.12 -4.73
C GLY A 363 -4.32 -30.28 -4.15
N LYS A 364 -4.42 -30.75 -2.91
CA LYS A 364 -5.69 -30.82 -2.17
C LYS A 364 -5.72 -29.75 -1.09
N GLU A 365 -6.64 -28.79 -1.21
CA GLU A 365 -6.84 -27.80 -0.16
C GLU A 365 -7.39 -28.44 1.12
N GLN A 366 -6.90 -27.99 2.27
CA GLN A 366 -7.24 -28.53 3.60
C GLN A 366 -7.64 -27.41 4.57
N ARG A 367 -8.33 -27.81 5.65
CA ARG A 367 -8.69 -26.97 6.80
C ARG A 367 -8.37 -27.72 8.10
N GLU A 368 -8.01 -26.97 9.14
CA GLU A 368 -7.77 -27.54 10.47
C GLU A 368 -8.93 -27.23 11.41
N GLY A 369 -9.62 -28.27 11.88
CA GLY A 369 -10.75 -28.17 12.81
C GLY A 369 -11.79 -27.15 12.34
N ASN A 370 -12.19 -26.25 13.23
CA ASN A 370 -13.19 -25.20 12.95
C ASN A 370 -12.58 -23.93 12.33
N SER A 371 -11.28 -23.92 11.97
CA SER A 371 -10.67 -22.73 11.36
C SER A 371 -11.34 -22.41 10.01
N PRO A 372 -11.73 -21.14 9.74
CA PRO A 372 -12.34 -20.75 8.47
C PRO A 372 -11.32 -20.57 7.34
N SER A 373 -10.02 -20.76 7.60
CA SER A 373 -8.94 -20.50 6.65
C SER A 373 -8.39 -21.81 6.06
N TYR A 374 -8.04 -21.78 4.77
CA TYR A 374 -7.53 -22.92 4.01
C TYR A 374 -6.00 -22.92 3.93
N PHE A 375 -5.42 -24.08 3.68
CA PHE A 375 -4.01 -24.23 3.32
C PHE A 375 -3.84 -25.37 2.30
N ASN A 376 -2.73 -25.36 1.57
CA ASN A 376 -2.41 -26.36 0.56
C ASN A 376 -0.97 -26.83 0.83
N PRO A 377 -0.78 -28.05 1.38
CA PRO A 377 0.54 -28.58 1.71
C PRO A 377 1.47 -28.68 0.50
N GLU A 378 0.94 -29.10 -0.64
CA GLU A 378 1.72 -29.28 -1.87
C GLU A 378 2.27 -27.94 -2.37
N GLU A 379 1.43 -26.90 -2.42
CA GLU A 379 1.89 -25.54 -2.75
C GLU A 379 2.93 -25.03 -1.74
N ALA A 380 2.73 -25.29 -0.44
CA ALA A 380 3.66 -24.83 0.59
C ALA A 380 5.05 -25.48 0.45
N CYS A 381 5.11 -26.76 0.06
CA CYS A 381 6.36 -27.45 -0.27
C CYS A 381 7.03 -26.86 -1.52
N VAL A 382 6.26 -26.52 -2.56
CA VAL A 382 6.80 -25.88 -3.78
C VAL A 382 7.35 -24.48 -3.46
N VAL A 383 6.67 -23.71 -2.61
CA VAL A 383 7.19 -22.41 -2.13
C VAL A 383 8.56 -22.58 -1.48
N LEU A 384 8.71 -23.54 -0.55
CA LEU A 384 9.97 -23.81 0.13
C LEU A 384 11.09 -24.13 -0.88
N ARG A 385 10.85 -25.04 -1.83
CA ARG A 385 11.83 -25.43 -2.85
C ARG A 385 12.29 -24.26 -3.72
N TYR A 386 11.39 -23.35 -4.08
CA TYR A 386 11.80 -22.16 -4.83
C TYR A 386 12.66 -21.23 -3.98
N ILE A 387 12.35 -21.06 -2.70
CA ILE A 387 13.17 -20.25 -1.79
C ILE A 387 14.58 -20.85 -1.66
N GLU A 388 14.71 -22.17 -1.52
CA GLU A 388 15.99 -22.88 -1.50
C GLU A 388 16.81 -22.60 -2.76
N LYS A 389 16.23 -22.79 -3.94
CA LYS A 389 16.89 -22.51 -5.23
C LYS A 389 17.24 -21.04 -5.44
N LEU A 390 16.45 -20.12 -4.89
CA LEU A 390 16.75 -18.69 -4.93
C LEU A 390 17.94 -18.34 -4.03
N TYR A 391 18.07 -18.98 -2.87
CA TYR A 391 19.24 -18.84 -2.01
C TYR A 391 20.50 -19.41 -2.66
N GLU A 392 20.40 -20.57 -3.32
CA GLU A 392 21.50 -21.14 -4.11
C GLU A 392 21.97 -20.19 -5.22
N TYR A 393 21.04 -19.46 -5.85
CA TYR A 393 21.35 -18.44 -6.84
C TYR A 393 21.83 -17.10 -6.24
N GLY A 394 21.88 -16.97 -4.91
CA GLY A 394 22.40 -15.79 -4.22
C GLY A 394 21.37 -14.72 -3.87
N ALA A 395 20.08 -15.06 -3.81
CA ALA A 395 19.06 -14.18 -3.23
C ALA A 395 19.24 -14.08 -1.71
N SER A 396 19.13 -12.87 -1.16
CA SER A 396 19.07 -12.67 0.28
C SER A 396 17.65 -12.90 0.81
N PRO A 397 17.44 -13.19 2.11
CA PRO A 397 16.10 -13.32 2.67
C PRO A 397 15.22 -12.08 2.52
N GLN A 398 15.84 -10.90 2.47
CA GLN A 398 15.18 -9.59 2.31
C GLN A 398 14.74 -9.34 0.86
N ASP A 399 15.37 -10.01 -0.11
CA ASP A 399 14.99 -9.97 -1.51
C ASP A 399 13.66 -10.68 -1.78
N ILE A 400 13.26 -11.61 -0.90
CA ILE A 400 12.12 -12.51 -1.12
C ILE A 400 10.92 -12.12 -0.25
N GLY A 401 9.74 -12.06 -0.88
CA GLY A 401 8.46 -12.02 -0.19
C GLY A 401 7.53 -13.13 -0.68
N VAL A 402 6.78 -13.73 0.24
CA VAL A 402 5.73 -14.70 -0.09
C VAL A 402 4.36 -14.10 0.26
N ILE A 403 3.49 -14.03 -0.74
CA ILE A 403 2.13 -13.51 -0.62
C ILE A 403 1.15 -14.68 -0.73
N THR A 404 0.24 -14.80 0.22
CA THR A 404 -0.85 -15.78 0.14
C THR A 404 -2.12 -15.25 0.84
N PRO A 405 -3.32 -15.47 0.27
CA PRO A 405 -4.55 -14.87 0.81
C PRO A 405 -5.05 -15.54 2.10
N TYR A 406 -4.50 -16.69 2.50
CA TYR A 406 -4.98 -17.47 3.64
C TYR A 406 -4.01 -17.47 4.82
N CYS A 407 -4.48 -17.02 5.98
CA CYS A 407 -3.70 -17.02 7.23
C CYS A 407 -3.15 -18.40 7.59
N LYS A 408 -3.90 -19.48 7.33
CA LYS A 408 -3.41 -20.85 7.58
C LYS A 408 -2.25 -21.22 6.65
N GLN A 409 -2.30 -20.84 5.38
CA GLN A 409 -1.15 -21.01 4.47
C GLN A 409 0.07 -20.23 4.94
N VAL A 410 -0.11 -18.96 5.39
CA VAL A 410 0.96 -18.17 6.00
C VAL A 410 1.60 -18.92 7.17
N GLN A 411 0.80 -19.47 8.07
CA GLN A 411 1.30 -20.24 9.22
C GLN A 411 2.09 -21.47 8.78
N LYS A 412 1.57 -22.26 7.84
CA LYS A 412 2.22 -23.49 7.35
C LYS A 412 3.56 -23.22 6.65
N ILE A 413 3.61 -22.23 5.77
CA ILE A 413 4.86 -21.83 5.11
C ILE A 413 5.88 -21.33 6.15
N ASN A 414 5.47 -20.50 7.12
CA ASN A 414 6.37 -20.05 8.19
C ASN A 414 6.93 -21.22 9.01
N ILE A 415 6.14 -22.24 9.32
CA ILE A 415 6.60 -23.45 10.02
C ILE A 415 7.65 -24.19 9.19
N LEU A 416 7.42 -24.36 7.88
CA LEU A 416 8.37 -24.99 6.97
C LEU A 416 9.69 -24.22 6.91
N LEU A 417 9.63 -22.89 6.72
CA LEU A 417 10.83 -22.03 6.70
C LEU A 417 11.57 -22.03 8.04
N GLN A 418 10.85 -22.09 9.16
CA GLN A 418 11.47 -22.24 10.48
C GLN A 418 12.27 -23.53 10.61
N LYS A 419 11.72 -24.66 10.16
CA LYS A 419 12.41 -25.96 10.18
C LYS A 419 13.69 -25.94 9.33
N HIS A 420 13.69 -25.19 8.23
CA HIS A 420 14.82 -25.07 7.30
C HIS A 420 15.75 -23.88 7.62
N LYS A 421 15.61 -23.26 8.81
CA LYS A 421 16.42 -22.11 9.26
C LYS A 421 16.31 -20.86 8.35
N MET A 422 15.20 -20.68 7.64
CA MET A 422 14.93 -19.58 6.69
C MET A 422 13.93 -18.53 7.22
N LYS A 423 13.85 -18.32 8.53
CA LYS A 423 12.83 -17.48 9.20
C LYS A 423 12.77 -16.00 8.78
N ARG A 424 13.76 -15.50 8.04
CA ARG A 424 13.90 -14.09 7.66
C ARG A 424 13.09 -13.69 6.43
N VAL A 425 12.56 -14.66 5.66
CA VAL A 425 11.67 -14.37 4.53
C VAL A 425 10.32 -13.90 5.06
N LYS A 426 9.82 -12.77 4.55
CA LYS A 426 8.49 -12.27 4.91
C LYS A 426 7.42 -13.10 4.20
N VAL A 427 6.52 -13.70 4.97
CA VAL A 427 5.35 -14.45 4.48
C VAL A 427 4.09 -13.85 5.10
N ASP A 428 3.19 -13.31 4.28
CA ASP A 428 1.96 -12.70 4.79
C ASP A 428 0.87 -12.50 3.71
N SER A 429 -0.27 -11.92 4.10
CA SER A 429 -1.35 -11.56 3.18
C SER A 429 -1.03 -10.33 2.33
N VAL A 430 -1.78 -10.16 1.23
CA VAL A 430 -1.64 -9.02 0.31
C VAL A 430 -1.72 -7.68 1.05
N GLU A 431 -2.64 -7.55 2.01
CA GLU A 431 -2.86 -6.33 2.77
C GLU A 431 -1.61 -5.86 3.54
N LYS A 432 -0.80 -6.79 4.06
CA LYS A 432 0.44 -6.47 4.78
C LYS A 432 1.67 -6.31 3.89
N PHE A 433 1.51 -6.52 2.59
CA PHE A 433 2.48 -6.16 1.56
C PHE A 433 2.16 -4.80 0.92
N LEU A 434 1.12 -4.09 1.36
CA LEU A 434 0.87 -2.73 0.90
C LEU A 434 2.06 -1.83 1.25
N GLY A 435 2.55 -1.06 0.28
CA GLY A 435 3.77 -0.26 0.39
C GLY A 435 5.10 -1.05 0.45
N ASP A 436 5.07 -2.37 0.63
CA ASP A 436 6.27 -3.21 0.71
C ASP A 436 6.55 -3.89 -0.63
N GLU A 437 7.78 -3.74 -1.12
CA GLU A 437 8.24 -4.23 -2.42
C GLU A 437 9.48 -5.12 -2.24
N ARG A 438 9.62 -6.13 -3.10
CA ARG A 438 10.68 -7.14 -3.01
C ARG A 438 11.30 -7.37 -4.38
N MET A 439 12.55 -7.82 -4.40
CA MET A 439 13.18 -8.24 -5.66
C MET A 439 12.41 -9.42 -6.26
N ILE A 440 12.01 -10.36 -5.41
CA ILE A 440 11.28 -11.57 -5.78
C ILE A 440 9.99 -11.64 -4.99
N ILE A 441 8.87 -11.90 -5.68
CA ILE A 441 7.59 -12.23 -5.04
C ILE A 441 7.16 -13.61 -5.48
N ILE A 442 6.82 -14.44 -4.50
CA ILE A 442 6.19 -15.74 -4.69
C ILE A 442 4.74 -15.64 -4.23
N ILE A 443 3.78 -15.99 -5.09
CA ILE A 443 2.36 -16.00 -4.78
C ILE A 443 1.90 -17.47 -4.66
N SER A 444 1.35 -17.85 -3.51
CA SER A 444 0.66 -19.15 -3.33
C SER A 444 -0.85 -18.91 -3.26
N THR A 445 -1.57 -19.48 -4.22
CA THR A 445 -3.01 -19.25 -4.39
C THR A 445 -3.87 -20.18 -3.55
N VAL A 446 -3.36 -21.34 -3.12
CA VAL A 446 -3.97 -22.35 -2.24
C VAL A 446 -5.13 -23.13 -2.86
N ARG A 447 -6.07 -22.43 -3.50
CA ARG A 447 -7.34 -23.00 -3.94
C ARG A 447 -7.14 -24.00 -5.07
N SER A 448 -7.56 -25.22 -4.81
CA SER A 448 -7.46 -26.33 -5.76
C SER A 448 -8.61 -27.30 -5.49
N ASN A 449 -9.34 -27.68 -6.54
CA ASN A 449 -10.45 -28.63 -6.42
C ASN A 449 -10.21 -29.84 -7.35
N PRO A 450 -9.49 -30.88 -6.88
CA PRO A 450 -9.21 -32.07 -7.70
C PRO A 450 -10.40 -33.05 -7.80
N ASP A 451 -11.32 -33.06 -6.83
CA ASP A 451 -12.30 -34.14 -6.66
C ASP A 451 -13.63 -33.93 -7.42
N ASN A 452 -13.86 -32.78 -8.07
CA ASN A 452 -15.11 -32.44 -8.78
C ASN A 452 -14.95 -32.31 -10.31
N ALA A 453 -13.94 -32.92 -10.90
CA ALA A 453 -13.67 -32.82 -12.35
C ALA A 453 -14.70 -33.54 -13.24
N ALA A 454 -15.63 -34.31 -12.66
CA ALA A 454 -16.57 -35.17 -13.39
C ALA A 454 -17.98 -34.56 -13.60
N ASP A 455 -18.34 -33.48 -12.90
CA ASP A 455 -19.63 -32.80 -13.10
C ASP A 455 -19.39 -31.36 -13.56
N ASP A 456 -19.85 -31.09 -14.78
CA ASP A 456 -19.94 -29.79 -15.45
C ASP A 456 -20.01 -28.55 -14.51
N TYR A 457 -19.06 -27.64 -14.68
CA TYR A 457 -19.16 -26.21 -14.35
C TYR A 457 -19.51 -25.77 -12.91
N LYS A 458 -19.25 -26.57 -11.87
CA LYS A 458 -19.18 -26.01 -10.49
C LYS A 458 -17.88 -25.22 -10.32
N LYS A 459 -17.93 -23.92 -10.68
CA LYS A 459 -16.88 -22.90 -10.49
C LYS A 459 -16.01 -23.19 -9.26
N CYS A 460 -14.71 -23.34 -9.47
CA CYS A 460 -13.74 -23.30 -8.37
C CYS A 460 -13.98 -21.97 -7.63
N MET A 461 -14.45 -22.02 -6.37
CA MET A 461 -14.67 -20.79 -5.61
C MET A 461 -13.32 -20.19 -5.25
N LEU A 462 -12.82 -19.31 -6.10
CA LEU A 462 -11.59 -18.56 -5.92
C LEU A 462 -11.66 -17.62 -4.72
N GLY A 463 -12.87 -17.23 -4.31
CA GLY A 463 -13.10 -16.44 -3.10
C GLY A 463 -12.32 -15.12 -3.12
N PHE A 464 -11.33 -14.99 -2.24
CA PHE A 464 -10.51 -13.79 -2.14
C PHE A 464 -9.53 -13.59 -3.31
N ILE A 465 -9.28 -14.64 -4.11
CA ILE A 465 -8.32 -14.66 -5.22
C ILE A 465 -8.88 -13.95 -6.46
N SER A 466 -10.20 -13.92 -6.65
CA SER A 466 -10.85 -13.22 -7.77
C SER A 466 -11.02 -11.71 -7.52
N ASN A 467 -10.50 -11.18 -6.41
CA ASN A 467 -10.55 -9.76 -6.14
C ASN A 467 -9.48 -9.01 -6.97
N GLU A 468 -9.94 -8.23 -7.96
CA GLU A 468 -9.11 -7.43 -8.87
C GLU A 468 -8.05 -6.59 -8.14
N LYS A 469 -8.47 -5.83 -7.11
CA LYS A 469 -7.59 -4.95 -6.32
C LYS A 469 -6.48 -5.72 -5.59
N ARG A 470 -6.78 -6.91 -5.07
CA ARG A 470 -5.79 -7.81 -4.45
C ARG A 470 -4.81 -8.37 -5.47
N LEU A 471 -5.31 -8.82 -6.62
CA LEU A 471 -4.47 -9.32 -7.69
C LEU A 471 -3.49 -8.24 -8.13
N ASN A 472 -3.99 -7.04 -8.42
CA ASN A 472 -3.18 -5.88 -8.79
C ASN A 472 -2.07 -5.59 -7.77
N VAL A 473 -2.40 -5.52 -6.47
CA VAL A 473 -1.37 -5.32 -5.44
C VAL A 473 -0.34 -6.45 -5.46
N ALA A 474 -0.78 -7.71 -5.48
CA ALA A 474 0.11 -8.87 -5.40
C ALA A 474 1.10 -8.94 -6.57
N ILE A 475 0.64 -8.78 -7.82
CA ILE A 475 1.51 -8.89 -9.00
C ILE A 475 2.32 -7.61 -9.30
N SER A 476 2.02 -6.50 -8.60
CA SER A 476 2.77 -5.24 -8.71
C SER A 476 3.82 -5.01 -7.59
N ARG A 477 3.98 -5.99 -6.68
CA ARG A 477 5.04 -6.00 -5.66
C ARG A 477 6.45 -6.39 -6.14
N PRO A 478 6.64 -7.31 -7.13
CA PRO A 478 7.97 -7.74 -7.52
C PRO A 478 8.69 -6.68 -8.36
N LYS A 479 9.99 -6.54 -8.10
CA LYS A 479 10.91 -5.73 -8.92
C LYS A 479 11.50 -6.54 -10.07
N ALA A 480 11.98 -7.76 -9.78
CA ALA A 480 12.85 -8.51 -10.68
C ALA A 480 12.37 -9.93 -11.01
N LEU A 481 11.50 -10.54 -10.20
CA LEU A 481 10.99 -11.89 -10.45
C LEU A 481 9.62 -12.10 -9.81
N LEU A 482 8.67 -12.61 -10.59
CA LEU A 482 7.35 -13.04 -10.12
C LEU A 482 7.20 -14.56 -10.31
N ILE A 483 6.93 -15.27 -9.22
CA ILE A 483 6.60 -16.69 -9.22
C ILE A 483 5.16 -16.87 -8.73
N ILE A 484 4.31 -17.53 -9.51
CA ILE A 484 2.93 -17.86 -9.14
C ILE A 484 2.81 -19.37 -9.01
N ILE A 485 2.33 -19.84 -7.86
CA ILE A 485 2.12 -21.25 -7.53
C ILE A 485 0.64 -21.44 -7.26
N GLY A 486 0.00 -22.31 -8.04
CA GLY A 486 -1.45 -22.50 -7.94
C GLY A 486 -2.01 -23.47 -8.97
N ASN A 487 -3.26 -23.89 -8.80
CA ASN A 487 -3.93 -24.73 -9.78
C ASN A 487 -4.44 -23.88 -10.96
N ILE A 488 -3.78 -23.96 -12.12
CA ILE A 488 -4.14 -23.14 -13.29
C ILE A 488 -5.56 -23.40 -13.79
N HIS A 489 -6.09 -24.63 -13.64
CA HIS A 489 -7.45 -24.94 -14.07
C HIS A 489 -8.48 -24.18 -13.23
N CYS A 490 -8.23 -24.03 -11.93
CA CYS A 490 -9.03 -23.17 -11.07
C CYS A 490 -8.87 -21.69 -11.43
N LEU A 491 -7.63 -21.22 -11.61
CA LEU A 491 -7.34 -19.80 -11.85
C LEU A 491 -7.94 -19.29 -13.16
N ARG A 492 -7.90 -20.09 -14.24
CA ARG A 492 -8.46 -19.71 -15.55
C ARG A 492 -9.98 -19.54 -15.56
N THR A 493 -10.68 -19.88 -14.46
CA THR A 493 -12.12 -19.58 -14.32
C THR A 493 -12.40 -18.10 -14.04
N ASP A 494 -11.38 -17.32 -13.69
CA ASP A 494 -11.44 -15.87 -13.55
C ASP A 494 -10.76 -15.18 -14.74
N ALA A 495 -11.42 -14.15 -15.28
CA ALA A 495 -10.99 -13.49 -16.52
C ALA A 495 -9.63 -12.80 -16.42
N LEU A 496 -9.28 -12.23 -15.27
CA LEU A 496 -8.01 -11.53 -15.09
C LEU A 496 -6.86 -12.52 -14.95
N TRP A 497 -7.10 -13.60 -14.19
CA TRP A 497 -6.15 -14.71 -14.10
C TRP A 497 -5.95 -15.41 -15.45
N ASP A 498 -7.01 -15.65 -16.22
CA ASP A 498 -6.89 -16.24 -17.56
C ASP A 498 -6.11 -15.34 -18.52
N ARG A 499 -6.30 -14.02 -18.49
CA ARG A 499 -5.47 -13.07 -19.27
C ARG A 499 -4.00 -13.12 -18.85
N LEU A 500 -3.70 -13.12 -17.55
CA LEU A 500 -2.32 -13.25 -17.05
C LEU A 500 -1.68 -14.56 -17.51
N ILE A 501 -2.40 -15.68 -17.37
CA ILE A 501 -1.93 -17.00 -17.76
C ILE A 501 -1.74 -17.07 -19.28
N THR A 502 -2.65 -16.49 -20.06
CA THR A 502 -2.54 -16.41 -21.52
C THR A 502 -1.32 -15.60 -21.94
N TYR A 503 -1.04 -14.47 -21.29
CA TYR A 503 0.18 -13.70 -21.52
C TYR A 503 1.45 -14.53 -21.23
N TYR A 504 1.47 -15.25 -20.11
CA TYR A 504 2.58 -16.15 -19.76
C TYR A 504 2.78 -17.23 -20.85
N ILE A 505 1.70 -17.92 -21.22
CA ILE A 505 1.67 -18.99 -22.21
C ILE A 505 2.12 -18.49 -23.59
N TYR A 506 1.64 -17.33 -24.05
CA TYR A 506 2.01 -16.76 -25.34
C TYR A 506 3.51 -16.46 -25.42
N ASN A 507 4.08 -15.87 -24.35
CA ASN A 507 5.51 -15.59 -24.28
C ASN A 507 6.38 -16.85 -24.12
N PHE A 508 5.76 -17.96 -23.71
CA PHE A 508 6.33 -19.31 -23.66
C PHE A 508 6.25 -20.09 -24.99
N HIS A 509 5.21 -19.87 -25.80
CA HIS A 509 4.88 -20.67 -26.99
C HIS A 509 5.59 -20.28 -28.29
N LEU A 510 6.81 -19.71 -28.21
CA LEU A 510 7.78 -19.84 -29.32
C LEU A 510 8.49 -21.21 -29.33
N ILE A 511 8.03 -22.17 -28.52
CA ILE A 511 8.36 -23.59 -28.62
C ILE A 511 7.05 -24.40 -28.62
N SER A 512 6.87 -25.19 -29.68
CA SER A 512 5.68 -25.92 -30.17
C SER A 512 4.53 -26.25 -29.20
N LEU A 513 3.33 -25.83 -29.61
CA LEU A 513 2.02 -26.34 -29.18
C LEU A 513 1.82 -27.79 -29.66
N ASN A 514 2.38 -28.79 -28.97
CA ASN A 514 1.87 -30.17 -29.07
C ASN A 514 2.35 -31.15 -27.98
N THR A 515 2.56 -30.69 -26.75
CA THR A 515 2.90 -31.62 -25.65
C THR A 515 2.05 -31.37 -24.43
N ASP A 516 1.23 -32.37 -24.15
CA ASP A 516 0.68 -32.76 -22.85
C ASP A 516 1.66 -32.41 -21.71
N TRP A 517 1.30 -31.41 -20.89
CA TRP A 517 2.16 -30.81 -19.86
C TRP A 517 2.48 -31.78 -18.70
N SER A 518 1.78 -32.91 -18.64
CA SER A 518 2.08 -34.02 -17.73
C SER A 518 3.35 -34.80 -18.11
N LYS A 519 3.84 -34.65 -19.35
CA LYS A 519 4.95 -35.45 -19.93
C LYS A 519 6.19 -34.63 -20.29
N GLN A 520 6.45 -33.49 -19.67
CA GLN A 520 7.76 -32.84 -19.75
C GLN A 520 8.60 -33.14 -18.49
N PRO A 521 9.40 -34.22 -18.47
CA PRO A 521 10.16 -34.62 -17.30
C PRO A 521 11.34 -33.67 -17.04
N LYS A 522 11.68 -32.76 -17.97
CA LYS A 522 12.87 -31.90 -17.83
C LYS A 522 12.72 -30.82 -16.75
N ILE A 523 11.51 -30.32 -16.51
CA ILE A 523 11.25 -29.39 -15.39
C ILE A 523 10.98 -30.17 -14.10
N PHE A 524 10.37 -31.36 -14.20
CA PHE A 524 10.08 -32.22 -13.05
C PHE A 524 11.34 -32.90 -12.46
N HIS A 525 12.31 -33.31 -13.29
CA HIS A 525 13.56 -33.92 -12.83
C HIS A 525 14.58 -32.92 -12.29
N ALA A 526 14.67 -31.72 -12.85
CA ALA A 526 15.58 -30.69 -12.35
C ALA A 526 15.13 -30.08 -11.01
N ILE A 527 13.94 -30.41 -10.51
CA ILE A 527 13.35 -29.90 -9.24
C ILE A 527 13.31 -31.00 -8.16
N ILE A 528 13.57 -32.27 -8.51
CA ILE A 528 13.56 -33.40 -7.56
C ILE A 528 14.96 -33.98 -7.29
N GLN A 529 15.97 -33.64 -8.09
CA GLN A 529 17.39 -33.76 -7.71
C GLN A 529 17.89 -32.40 -7.26
#